data_AF-A0ABC8R1X1-F1
#
_entry.id   AF-A0ABC8R1X1-F1
#
_cell.length_a   1.000
_cell.length_b   1.000
_cell.length_c   1.000
_cell.angle_alpha   90.00
_cell.angle_beta   90.00
_cell.angle_gamma   90.00
#
_symmetry.space_group_name_H-M   'P 1'
#
loop_
_entity.id
_entity.type
_entity.pdbx_description
1 polymer ?
#
loop_
_entity_poly.entity_id
_entity_poly.type
_entity_poly.pdbx_seq_one_letter_code
_entity_poly.pdbx_strand_id
1 'polypeptide(L)'
;MVIRGGVPRRILMELFGATTSDIAGWKRLPVVDAFDPRFLVSPAISHLMNFTSIKEEDLYEIDIPLKFIASVGTRIHGLACWFDVLFNGSTVPRWLTTAPGAPTTHWYQLRCVLSQPLYVMPGQEITGQLRMVAHNAQSYTIYLTLSVKMWGPGAEQGGILQTSSGKLDLKEPYYRMSQPQAYSAQDQQPNQLLQTQDIPIQSQDEEVSDLLQQQSQNSGAEV
;
A
#
# COMPACT_ATOMS: atom_id res chain seq x y z
N MET A 1 -27.31 2.29 -2.92
CA MET A 1 -26.43 3.24 -2.20
C MET A 1 -26.07 4.36 -3.15
N VAL A 2 -26.64 5.55 -2.99
CA VAL A 2 -26.34 6.71 -3.86
C VAL A 2 -25.11 7.41 -3.29
N ILE A 3 -23.96 7.29 -3.96
CA ILE A 3 -22.74 7.99 -3.57
C ILE A 3 -22.88 9.45 -3.99
N ARG A 4 -23.36 10.31 -3.08
CA ARG A 4 -23.27 11.77 -3.21
C ARG A 4 -21.99 12.25 -2.54
N GLY A 5 -21.13 12.92 -3.30
CA GLY A 5 -19.83 13.41 -2.85
C GLY A 5 -18.70 12.88 -3.73
N GLY A 6 -17.84 13.80 -4.19
CA GLY A 6 -16.68 13.48 -5.00
C GLY A 6 -15.69 12.59 -4.26
N VAL A 7 -15.18 11.57 -4.95
CA VAL A 7 -14.21 10.62 -4.40
C VAL A 7 -12.90 10.74 -5.20
N PRO A 8 -12.02 11.72 -4.90
CA PRO A 8 -10.72 11.77 -5.55
C PRO A 8 -9.89 10.55 -5.14
N ARG A 9 -9.27 9.90 -6.13
CA ARG A 9 -8.27 8.86 -5.90
C ARG A 9 -6.89 9.37 -6.29
N ARG A 10 -5.87 8.90 -5.59
CA ARG A 10 -4.47 9.10 -5.98
C ARG A 10 -3.88 7.75 -6.29
N ILE A 11 -3.22 7.61 -7.44
CA ILE A 11 -2.23 6.54 -7.62
C ILE A 11 -0.95 7.08 -6.98
N LEU A 12 -0.39 6.34 -6.04
CA LEU A 12 0.92 6.62 -5.47
C LEU A 12 1.91 5.62 -6.06
N MET A 13 3.10 6.10 -6.38
CA MET A 13 4.14 5.36 -7.07
C MET A 13 5.48 5.60 -6.40
N GLU A 14 6.25 4.54 -6.18
CA GLU A 14 7.56 4.61 -5.55
C GLU A 14 8.49 3.56 -6.15
N LEU A 15 9.78 3.88 -6.30
CA LEU A 15 10.75 2.94 -6.88
C LEU A 15 11.11 1.86 -5.87
N PHE A 16 11.25 0.61 -6.33
CA PHE A 16 11.66 -0.51 -5.46
C PHE A 16 12.97 -1.17 -5.92
N GLY A 17 13.78 -1.56 -4.92
CA GLY A 17 14.90 -2.49 -5.06
C GLY A 17 14.53 -3.90 -4.60
N ALA A 18 15.24 -4.91 -5.08
CA ALA A 18 15.04 -6.30 -4.70
C ALA A 18 16.38 -7.07 -4.68
N THR A 19 16.45 -8.15 -3.91
CA THR A 19 17.51 -9.15 -4.02
C THR A 19 17.25 -10.07 -5.21
N THR A 20 18.33 -10.59 -5.82
CA THR A 20 18.31 -11.12 -7.19
C THR A 20 17.63 -12.49 -7.34
N SER A 21 17.23 -13.12 -6.23
CA SER A 21 16.53 -14.41 -6.17
C SER A 21 15.07 -14.37 -6.63
N ASP A 22 14.42 -13.20 -6.54
CA ASP A 22 12.96 -13.13 -6.44
C ASP A 22 12.22 -12.89 -7.78
N ILE A 23 12.94 -12.80 -8.91
CA ILE A 23 12.36 -12.27 -10.16
C ILE A 23 12.87 -13.02 -11.42
N ALA A 24 13.21 -14.30 -11.32
CA ALA A 24 13.83 -15.03 -12.43
C ALA A 24 12.87 -15.36 -13.60
N GLY A 25 11.59 -15.68 -13.33
CA GLY A 25 10.65 -16.20 -14.34
C GLY A 25 9.64 -15.21 -14.93
N TRP A 26 9.19 -14.21 -14.15
CA TRP A 26 7.99 -13.41 -14.45
C TRP A 26 8.27 -11.96 -14.88
N LYS A 27 9.46 -11.66 -15.43
CA LYS A 27 9.94 -10.29 -15.78
C LYS A 27 9.10 -9.51 -16.82
N ARG A 28 7.92 -9.99 -17.20
CA ARG A 28 7.00 -9.40 -18.19
C ARG A 28 5.56 -9.28 -17.69
N LEU A 29 5.25 -9.87 -16.53
CA LEU A 29 3.94 -9.76 -15.88
C LEU A 29 4.05 -8.75 -14.74
N PRO A 30 3.02 -7.92 -14.50
CA PRO A 30 2.98 -7.12 -13.29
C PRO A 30 2.77 -8.04 -12.09
N VAL A 31 3.53 -7.83 -11.02
CA VAL A 31 3.41 -8.66 -9.80
C VAL A 31 2.40 -8.00 -8.86
N VAL A 32 1.51 -8.79 -8.26
CA VAL A 32 0.57 -8.33 -7.23
C VAL A 32 0.89 -9.04 -5.91
N ASP A 33 1.39 -8.29 -4.93
CA ASP A 33 1.74 -8.80 -3.60
C ASP A 33 1.77 -7.74 -2.50
N ALA A 34 1.80 -8.20 -1.25
CA ALA A 34 2.23 -7.40 -0.12
C ALA A 34 3.75 -7.52 0.01
N PHE A 35 4.44 -6.40 0.19
CA PHE A 35 5.90 -6.38 0.35
C PHE A 35 6.34 -5.41 1.44
N ASP A 36 7.56 -5.62 1.96
CA ASP A 36 8.15 -4.81 3.01
C ASP A 36 8.49 -3.39 2.50
N PRO A 37 8.01 -2.31 3.14
CA PRO A 37 8.30 -0.93 2.71
C PRO A 37 9.79 -0.60 2.61
N ARG A 38 10.67 -1.33 3.32
CA ARG A 38 12.13 -1.15 3.24
C ARG A 38 12.73 -1.51 1.88
N PHE A 39 11.95 -2.11 0.98
CA PHE A 39 12.35 -2.29 -0.42
C PHE A 39 12.19 -1.03 -1.26
N LEU A 40 11.54 0.03 -0.77
CA LEU A 40 11.38 1.29 -1.49
C LEU A 40 12.63 2.19 -1.35
N VAL A 41 12.96 2.94 -2.41
CA VAL A 41 14.31 3.53 -2.58
C VAL A 41 14.33 5.03 -2.93
N SER A 42 13.18 5.69 -2.90
CA SER A 42 12.95 7.11 -3.24
C SER A 42 11.65 7.56 -2.58
N PRO A 43 11.37 8.83 -2.26
CA PRO A 43 10.03 9.23 -1.81
C PRO A 43 8.93 8.92 -2.85
N ALA A 44 7.73 8.54 -2.41
CA ALA A 44 6.57 8.39 -3.29
C ALA A 44 6.25 9.68 -4.07
N ILE A 45 5.82 9.51 -5.32
CA ILE A 45 5.09 10.52 -6.08
C ILE A 45 3.62 10.14 -6.16
N SER A 46 2.73 11.11 -6.42
CA SER A 46 1.30 10.85 -6.57
C SER A 46 0.72 11.47 -7.85
N HIS A 47 -0.09 10.71 -8.57
CA HIS A 47 -0.94 11.19 -9.65
C HIS A 47 -2.40 11.25 -9.16
N LEU A 48 -3.02 12.43 -9.23
CA LEU A 48 -4.37 12.69 -8.72
C LEU A 48 -5.42 12.53 -9.82
N MET A 49 -6.35 11.60 -9.65
CA MET A 49 -7.56 11.47 -10.46
C MET A 49 -8.76 12.01 -9.67
N ASN A 50 -9.28 13.16 -10.10
CA ASN A 50 -10.47 13.74 -9.49
C ASN A 50 -11.74 13.26 -10.22
N PHE A 51 -12.44 12.29 -9.61
CA PHE A 51 -13.67 11.71 -10.17
C PHE A 51 -14.88 12.66 -10.23
N THR A 52 -14.76 13.92 -9.82
CA THR A 52 -15.78 14.95 -10.10
C THR A 52 -15.57 15.71 -11.40
N SER A 53 -14.38 15.65 -11.99
CA SER A 53 -13.99 16.45 -13.15
C SER A 53 -13.33 15.66 -14.28
N ILE A 54 -12.78 14.47 -13.97
CA ILE A 54 -12.29 13.54 -14.98
C ILE A 54 -13.46 13.02 -15.82
N LYS A 55 -13.22 12.82 -17.11
CA LYS A 55 -14.18 12.23 -18.02
C LYS A 55 -13.87 10.76 -18.29
N GLU A 56 -14.75 10.08 -19.02
CA GLU A 56 -14.51 8.69 -19.40
C GLU A 56 -13.34 8.59 -20.40
N GLU A 57 -13.25 9.51 -21.36
CA GLU A 57 -12.18 9.49 -22.36
C GLU A 57 -10.77 9.66 -21.76
N ASP A 58 -10.65 10.38 -20.64
CA ASP A 58 -9.39 10.56 -19.90
C ASP A 58 -8.91 9.25 -19.23
N LEU A 59 -9.79 8.24 -19.11
CA LEU A 59 -9.45 6.92 -18.57
C LEU A 59 -9.02 5.94 -19.67
N TYR A 60 -9.22 6.23 -20.96
CA TYR A 60 -8.75 5.34 -22.02
C TYR A 60 -7.22 5.35 -22.16
N GLU A 61 -6.58 6.47 -21.83
CA GLU A 61 -5.12 6.58 -21.76
C GLU A 61 -4.70 7.47 -20.59
N ILE A 62 -4.13 6.85 -19.55
CA ILE A 62 -3.61 7.56 -18.39
C ILE A 62 -2.08 7.66 -18.54
N ASP A 63 -1.59 8.88 -18.74
CA ASP A 63 -0.16 9.17 -18.86
C ASP A 63 0.39 9.89 -17.63
N ILE A 64 1.43 9.32 -17.02
CA ILE A 64 2.00 9.79 -15.75
C ILE A 64 3.50 10.03 -15.93
N PRO A 65 3.96 11.31 -16.00
CA PRO A 65 5.38 11.61 -16.00
C PRO A 65 5.99 11.28 -14.63
N LEU A 66 7.13 10.61 -14.64
CA LEU A 66 7.83 10.15 -13.44
C LEU A 66 9.07 11.01 -13.18
N LYS A 67 9.24 11.49 -11.96
CA LYS A 67 10.48 12.13 -11.48
C LYS A 67 10.71 11.75 -10.02
N PHE A 68 11.81 11.07 -9.75
CA PHE A 68 12.23 10.59 -8.44
C PHE A 68 13.66 11.05 -8.14
N ILE A 69 13.99 11.13 -6.85
CA ILE A 69 15.37 11.22 -6.36
C ILE A 69 15.64 9.94 -5.56
N ALA A 70 16.72 9.23 -5.86
CA ALA A 70 17.10 8.04 -5.11
C ALA A 70 17.56 8.43 -3.69
N SER A 71 16.95 7.85 -2.66
CA SER A 71 17.35 8.03 -1.25
C SER A 71 18.62 7.23 -0.91
N VAL A 72 18.87 6.13 -1.63
CA VAL A 72 19.95 5.17 -1.35
C VAL A 72 20.61 4.69 -2.64
N GLY A 73 21.89 4.30 -2.55
CA GLY A 73 22.62 3.70 -3.67
C GLY A 73 22.26 2.23 -3.83
N THR A 74 21.65 1.84 -4.95
CA THR A 74 21.06 0.50 -5.11
C THR A 74 20.72 0.18 -6.58
N ARG A 75 20.11 -1.00 -6.79
CA ARG A 75 19.55 -1.45 -8.07
C ARG A 75 18.02 -1.30 -8.03
N ILE A 76 17.48 -0.35 -8.77
CA ILE A 76 16.04 -0.22 -9.01
C ILE A 76 15.61 -1.37 -9.92
N HIS A 77 14.67 -2.19 -9.45
CA HIS A 77 14.11 -3.32 -10.20
C HIS A 77 12.78 -2.98 -10.87
N GLY A 78 12.12 -1.88 -10.46
CA GLY A 78 10.85 -1.48 -11.02
C GLY A 78 10.16 -0.36 -10.26
N LEU A 79 8.90 -0.16 -10.61
CA LEU A 79 7.98 0.80 -10.00
C LEU A 79 6.94 0.04 -9.17
N ALA A 80 6.83 0.35 -7.88
CA ALA A 80 5.72 -0.08 -7.05
C ALA A 80 4.60 0.97 -7.15
N CYS A 81 3.36 0.51 -7.23
CA CYS A 81 2.16 1.34 -7.34
C CYS A 81 1.12 0.86 -6.34
N TRP A 82 0.45 1.81 -5.68
CA TRP A 82 -0.72 1.59 -4.84
C TRP A 82 -1.69 2.75 -5.02
N PHE A 83 -2.81 2.75 -4.31
CA PHE A 83 -3.75 3.85 -4.40
C PHE A 83 -4.33 4.25 -3.04
N ASP A 84 -4.65 5.53 -2.95
CA ASP A 84 -5.41 6.11 -1.86
C ASP A 84 -6.75 6.66 -2.40
N VAL A 85 -7.81 6.51 -1.62
CA VAL A 85 -9.17 6.95 -1.93
C VAL A 85 -9.66 7.85 -0.81
N LEU A 86 -9.99 9.10 -1.13
CA LEU A 86 -10.61 10.03 -0.19
C LEU A 86 -12.12 10.05 -0.38
N PHE A 87 -12.85 9.61 0.63
CA PHE A 87 -14.30 9.75 0.72
C PHE A 87 -14.64 11.09 1.38
N ASN A 88 -14.96 12.09 0.55
CA ASN A 88 -15.28 13.46 0.97
C ASN A 88 -16.78 13.80 0.86
N GLY A 89 -17.65 12.79 1.01
CA GLY A 89 -19.12 12.94 0.97
C GLY A 89 -19.80 13.02 2.35
N SER A 90 -19.03 12.88 3.43
CA SER A 90 -19.49 12.88 4.83
C SER A 90 -18.94 14.07 5.60
N THR A 91 -19.55 14.40 6.75
CA THR A 91 -19.12 15.47 7.68
C THR A 91 -17.66 15.35 8.11
N VAL A 92 -17.12 14.13 8.13
CA VAL A 92 -15.70 13.84 8.38
C VAL A 92 -15.14 13.13 7.15
N PRO A 93 -14.07 13.64 6.52
CA PRO A 93 -13.41 12.96 5.40
C PRO A 93 -12.74 11.65 5.87
N ARG A 94 -12.79 10.60 5.05
CA ARG A 94 -12.16 9.30 5.36
C ARG A 94 -11.24 8.85 4.23
N TRP A 95 -10.11 8.27 4.59
CA TRP A 95 -9.16 7.68 3.64
C TRP A 95 -9.24 6.16 3.68
N LEU A 96 -9.19 5.54 2.50
CA LEU A 96 -8.74 4.16 2.31
C LEU A 96 -7.37 4.25 1.63
N THR A 97 -6.39 3.50 2.13
CA THR A 97 -5.06 3.39 1.53
C THR A 97 -4.74 1.92 1.28
N THR A 98 -4.05 1.63 0.19
CA THR A 98 -3.44 0.31 -0.06
C THR A 98 -1.91 0.37 -0.01
N ALA A 99 -1.35 1.40 0.64
CA ALA A 99 0.10 1.60 0.76
C ALA A 99 0.82 0.41 1.42
N PRO A 100 2.05 0.08 1.00
CA PRO A 100 2.87 -0.87 1.72
C PRO A 100 3.13 -0.35 3.14
N GLY A 101 3.03 -1.23 4.14
CA GLY A 101 3.14 -0.87 5.56
C GLY A 101 1.82 -0.43 6.22
N ALA A 102 0.77 -0.16 5.45
CA ALA A 102 -0.60 -0.11 5.98
C ALA A 102 -1.16 -1.54 6.18
N PRO A 103 -2.25 -1.73 6.94
CA PRO A 103 -2.93 -3.02 7.04
C PRO A 103 -3.29 -3.59 5.66
N THR A 104 -2.85 -4.82 5.38
CA THR A 104 -2.99 -5.46 4.07
C THR A 104 -4.45 -5.55 3.62
N THR A 105 -4.71 -5.14 2.38
CA THR A 105 -6.03 -5.24 1.74
C THR A 105 -6.00 -6.29 0.63
N HIS A 106 -7.17 -6.73 0.15
CA HIS A 106 -7.28 -7.69 -0.96
C HIS A 106 -6.78 -7.14 -2.32
N TRP A 107 -6.54 -5.82 -2.43
CA TRP A 107 -5.92 -5.21 -3.61
C TRP A 107 -4.40 -5.37 -3.64
N TYR A 108 -3.77 -5.63 -2.48
CA TYR A 108 -2.31 -5.67 -2.32
C TYR A 108 -1.63 -4.40 -2.90
N GLN A 109 -0.39 -4.51 -3.36
CA GLN A 109 0.30 -3.52 -4.17
C GLN A 109 0.65 -4.11 -5.55
N LEU A 110 0.84 -3.23 -6.55
CA LEU A 110 1.25 -3.60 -7.90
C LEU A 110 2.74 -3.29 -8.09
N ARG A 111 3.54 -4.23 -8.59
CA ARG A 111 4.96 -4.03 -8.91
C ARG A 111 5.22 -4.25 -10.40
N CYS A 112 5.47 -3.16 -11.11
CA CYS A 112 5.86 -3.14 -12.52
C CYS A 112 7.37 -3.35 -12.63
N VAL A 113 7.77 -4.58 -12.99
CA VAL A 113 9.17 -5.01 -13.08
C VAL A 113 9.81 -4.52 -14.39
N LEU A 114 11.02 -3.99 -14.32
CA LEU A 114 11.83 -3.64 -15.48
C LEU A 114 12.47 -4.88 -16.12
N SER A 115 12.63 -4.85 -17.44
CA SER A 115 13.37 -5.88 -18.19
C SER A 115 14.83 -6.01 -17.72
N GLN A 116 15.48 -4.86 -17.49
CA GLN A 116 16.82 -4.74 -16.91
C GLN A 116 16.80 -3.77 -15.71
N PRO A 117 17.35 -4.13 -14.53
CA PRO A 117 17.46 -3.21 -13.39
C PRO A 117 18.41 -2.03 -13.66
N LEU A 118 18.10 -0.88 -13.08
CA LEU A 118 18.87 0.37 -13.19
C LEU A 118 19.72 0.59 -11.94
N TYR A 119 20.98 0.98 -12.10
CA TYR A 119 21.89 1.29 -11.00
C TYR A 119 21.82 2.79 -10.67
N VAL A 120 21.65 3.14 -9.39
CA VAL A 120 21.58 4.52 -8.92
C VAL A 120 22.44 4.75 -7.69
N MET A 121 22.86 6.00 -7.51
CA MET A 121 23.53 6.52 -6.31
C MET A 121 22.57 7.40 -5.48
N PRO A 122 22.82 7.63 -4.17
CA PRO A 122 22.02 8.56 -3.38
C PRO A 122 22.03 9.96 -3.99
N GLY A 123 20.86 10.62 -4.02
CA GLY A 123 20.68 11.95 -4.61
C GLY A 123 20.58 11.98 -6.14
N GLN A 124 20.74 10.85 -6.82
CA GLN A 124 20.65 10.80 -8.28
C GLN A 124 19.19 10.90 -8.76
N GLU A 125 18.96 11.69 -9.81
CA GLU A 125 17.64 11.87 -10.41
C GLU A 125 17.27 10.71 -11.36
N ILE A 126 16.04 10.22 -11.23
CA ILE A 126 15.43 9.25 -12.14
C ILE A 126 14.20 9.90 -12.75
N THR A 127 14.11 9.86 -14.07
CA THR A 127 12.99 10.40 -14.87
C THR A 127 12.31 9.29 -15.65
N GLY A 128 11.08 9.46 -16.09
CA GLY A 128 10.40 8.42 -16.83
C GLY A 128 8.94 8.71 -17.16
N GLN A 129 8.23 7.65 -17.54
CA GLN A 129 6.82 7.67 -17.89
C GLN A 129 6.18 6.34 -17.48
N LEU A 130 5.02 6.41 -16.83
CA LEU A 130 4.08 5.30 -16.68
C LEU A 130 2.84 5.64 -17.51
N ARG A 131 2.68 4.99 -18.67
CA ARG A 131 1.55 5.16 -19.57
C ARG A 131 0.70 3.91 -19.56
N MET A 132 -0.59 4.04 -19.25
CA MET A 132 -1.54 2.94 -19.17
C MET A 132 -2.60 3.14 -20.25
N VAL A 133 -2.71 2.19 -21.19
CA VAL A 133 -3.64 2.25 -22.32
C VAL A 133 -4.71 1.18 -22.15
N ALA A 134 -5.98 1.59 -22.08
CA ALA A 134 -7.11 0.68 -21.93
C ALA A 134 -7.30 -0.20 -23.17
N HIS A 135 -7.80 -1.42 -22.98
CA HIS A 135 -8.13 -2.34 -24.08
C HIS A 135 -9.41 -3.14 -23.80
N ASN A 136 -9.92 -3.77 -24.86
CA ASN A 136 -11.21 -4.48 -24.89
C ASN A 136 -11.40 -5.59 -23.85
N ALA A 137 -10.33 -6.07 -23.21
CA ALA A 137 -10.38 -7.04 -22.10
C ALA A 137 -10.70 -6.40 -20.73
N GLN A 138 -11.23 -5.18 -20.71
CA GLN A 138 -11.57 -4.41 -19.49
C GLN A 138 -10.36 -4.20 -18.55
N SER A 139 -9.20 -3.95 -19.16
CA SER A 139 -7.91 -3.80 -18.46
C SER A 139 -7.00 -2.81 -19.19
N TYR A 140 -5.77 -2.67 -18.71
CA TYR A 140 -4.76 -1.76 -19.26
C TYR A 140 -3.48 -2.50 -19.66
N THR A 141 -2.94 -2.11 -20.81
CA THR A 141 -1.54 -2.36 -21.14
C THR A 141 -0.69 -1.25 -20.52
N ILE A 142 0.25 -1.63 -19.67
CA ILE A 142 1.19 -0.74 -19.01
C ILE A 142 2.47 -0.64 -19.83
N TYR A 143 2.87 0.60 -20.15
CA TYR A 143 4.17 0.95 -20.69
C TYR A 143 4.93 1.75 -19.63
N LEU A 144 6.01 1.17 -19.11
CA LEU A 144 6.89 1.82 -18.14
C LEU A 144 8.23 2.12 -18.81
N THR A 145 8.72 3.35 -18.69
CA THR A 145 10.09 3.74 -19.01
C THR A 145 10.69 4.48 -17.83
N LEU A 146 11.90 4.09 -17.42
CA LEU A 146 12.69 4.75 -16.39
C LEU A 146 14.10 5.02 -16.92
N SER A 147 14.59 6.24 -16.68
CA SER A 147 15.88 6.76 -17.15
C SER A 147 16.62 7.46 -16.02
N VAL A 148 17.79 6.96 -15.67
CA VAL A 148 18.69 7.54 -14.67
C VAL A 148 19.47 8.69 -15.31
N LYS A 149 19.42 9.88 -14.71
CA LYS A 149 20.20 11.03 -15.18
C LYS A 149 21.69 10.87 -14.87
N MET A 150 22.54 11.40 -15.75
CA MET A 150 23.96 11.57 -15.45
C MET A 150 24.14 12.48 -14.24
N TRP A 151 25.17 12.19 -13.43
CA TRP A 151 25.43 12.89 -12.18
C TRP A 151 26.94 12.92 -11.90
N GLY A 152 27.37 13.88 -11.09
CA GLY A 152 28.78 14.11 -10.74
C GLY A 152 29.46 15.22 -11.58
N PRO A 153 30.71 15.57 -11.25
CA PRO A 153 31.48 16.59 -11.96
C PRO A 153 31.68 16.22 -13.44
N GLY A 154 31.40 17.17 -14.35
CA GLY A 154 31.54 16.95 -15.79
C GLY A 154 30.35 16.21 -16.45
N ALA A 155 29.29 15.87 -15.71
CA ALA A 155 28.06 15.39 -16.32
C ALA A 155 27.38 16.49 -17.14
N GLU A 156 26.98 16.17 -18.37
CA GLU A 156 26.09 17.02 -19.17
C GLU A 156 24.74 17.20 -18.45
N GLN A 157 24.30 18.44 -18.26
CA GLN A 157 23.03 18.71 -17.55
C GLN A 157 21.86 18.12 -18.33
N GLY A 158 21.16 17.16 -17.71
CA GLY A 158 20.02 16.47 -18.31
C GLY A 158 20.36 15.21 -19.10
N GLY A 159 21.65 14.86 -19.27
CA GLY A 159 22.09 13.62 -19.91
C GLY A 159 21.53 12.36 -19.26
N ILE A 160 21.47 11.27 -20.01
CA ILE A 160 20.90 9.99 -19.56
C ILE A 160 22.02 8.94 -19.46
N LEU A 161 22.20 8.38 -18.26
CA LEU A 161 23.22 7.38 -17.97
C LEU A 161 22.75 5.96 -18.32
N GLN A 162 21.49 5.64 -18.00
CA GLN A 162 20.86 4.34 -18.22
C GLN A 162 19.37 4.54 -18.49
N THR A 163 18.80 3.75 -19.39
CA THR A 163 17.34 3.66 -19.60
C THR A 163 16.92 2.19 -19.59
N SER A 164 15.76 1.92 -19.02
CA SER A 164 15.11 0.62 -19.05
C SER A 164 13.61 0.80 -19.21
N SER A 165 12.99 -0.12 -19.94
CA SER A 165 11.55 -0.08 -20.22
C SER A 165 10.92 -1.46 -20.13
N GLY A 166 9.61 -1.49 -19.94
CA GLY A 166 8.79 -2.68 -19.90
C GLY A 166 7.40 -2.44 -20.49
N LYS A 167 6.87 -3.45 -21.17
CA LYS A 167 5.46 -3.56 -21.53
C LYS A 167 4.86 -4.71 -20.73
N LEU A 168 3.83 -4.43 -19.95
CA LEU A 168 3.16 -5.39 -19.08
C LEU A 168 1.65 -5.35 -19.36
N ASP A 169 0.97 -6.49 -19.28
CA ASP A 169 -0.50 -6.54 -19.39
C ASP A 169 -1.09 -6.68 -17.97
N LEU A 170 -1.90 -5.71 -17.54
CA LEU A 170 -2.55 -5.73 -16.24
C LEU A 170 -3.68 -6.77 -16.17
N LYS A 171 -4.12 -7.32 -17.31
CA LYS A 171 -5.13 -8.39 -17.39
C LYS A 171 -4.61 -9.73 -16.87
N GLU A 172 -3.30 -9.97 -16.98
CA GLU A 172 -2.62 -11.21 -16.63
C GLU A 172 -1.52 -10.97 -15.55
N PRO A 173 -1.88 -10.49 -14.34
CA PRO A 173 -0.93 -10.24 -13.28
C PRO A 173 -0.46 -11.55 -12.64
N TYR A 174 0.79 -11.55 -12.16
CA TYR A 174 1.30 -12.64 -11.33
C TYR A 174 1.04 -12.34 -9.85
N TYR A 175 0.09 -13.05 -9.23
CA TYR A 175 -0.18 -12.96 -7.80
C TYR A 175 0.89 -13.71 -6.99
N ARG A 176 1.78 -12.98 -6.31
CA ARG A 176 2.80 -13.58 -5.43
C ARG A 176 2.25 -13.66 -4.00
N MET A 177 1.47 -14.70 -3.73
CA MET A 177 1.03 -15.01 -2.36
C MET A 177 2.19 -15.58 -1.53
N SER A 178 2.99 -14.71 -0.93
CA SER A 178 3.66 -15.06 0.33
C SER A 178 2.58 -15.31 1.40
N GLN A 179 2.80 -16.31 2.26
CA GLN A 179 1.93 -16.54 3.42
C GLN A 179 1.81 -15.24 4.24
N PRO A 180 0.65 -14.94 4.84
CA PRO A 180 0.43 -13.66 5.50
C PRO A 180 1.39 -13.48 6.67
N GLN A 181 2.44 -12.68 6.44
CA GLN A 181 3.23 -12.10 7.50
C GLN A 181 2.35 -11.04 8.17
N ALA A 182 1.78 -11.41 9.32
CA ALA A 182 1.07 -10.49 10.18
C ALA A 182 2.07 -9.45 10.71
N TYR A 183 2.15 -8.30 10.05
CA TYR A 183 2.79 -7.10 10.61
C TYR A 183 1.94 -6.66 11.81
N SER A 184 2.29 -7.16 12.99
CA SER A 184 1.63 -6.84 14.26
C SER A 184 1.86 -5.36 14.59
N ALA A 185 0.80 -4.56 14.48
CA ALA A 185 0.81 -3.14 14.82
C ALA A 185 0.84 -2.93 16.35
N GLN A 186 1.99 -3.19 16.98
CA GLN A 186 2.17 -3.09 18.44
C GLN A 186 2.90 -1.84 18.95
N ASP A 187 3.50 -1.02 18.07
CA ASP A 187 4.20 0.23 18.46
C ASP A 187 3.38 1.50 18.17
N GLN A 188 2.14 1.55 18.65
CA GLN A 188 1.38 2.80 18.82
C GLN A 188 0.77 2.87 20.22
N GLN A 189 1.49 3.48 21.16
CA GLN A 189 0.90 3.95 22.41
C GLN A 189 -0.11 5.08 22.13
N PRO A 190 -1.38 4.97 22.55
CA PRO A 190 -2.26 6.12 22.63
C PRO A 190 -2.00 6.84 23.96
N ASN A 191 -1.68 8.13 23.91
CA ASN A 191 -1.57 8.96 25.11
C ASN A 191 -2.48 10.19 24.98
N GLN A 192 -3.23 10.45 26.05
CA GLN A 192 -4.12 11.61 26.28
C GLN A 192 -5.40 11.66 25.41
N LEU A 193 -6.57 12.10 25.87
CA LEU A 193 -7.26 12.26 27.18
C LEU A 193 -8.45 13.16 26.85
N LEU A 194 -9.68 12.76 27.17
CA LEU A 194 -10.77 13.70 27.40
C LEU A 194 -11.66 13.15 28.53
N GLN A 195 -11.81 13.93 29.58
CA GLN A 195 -12.60 13.61 30.78
C GLN A 195 -14.06 14.05 30.58
N THR A 196 -15.01 13.38 31.24
CA THR A 196 -16.25 14.04 31.72
C THR A 196 -16.82 13.31 32.94
N GLN A 197 -17.53 14.05 33.78
CA GLN A 197 -18.00 13.71 35.14
C GLN A 197 -19.53 13.97 35.26
N ASP A 198 -20.31 13.36 36.16
CA ASP A 198 -20.02 12.37 37.22
C ASP A 198 -21.28 11.55 37.59
N ILE A 199 -21.21 10.73 38.66
CA ILE A 199 -22.16 10.58 39.80
C ILE A 199 -22.30 9.11 40.26
N PRO A 200 -22.07 8.80 41.56
CA PRO A 200 -22.38 7.50 42.17
C PRO A 200 -23.71 7.51 42.95
N ILE A 201 -24.36 6.33 43.10
CA ILE A 201 -25.47 6.10 44.05
C ILE A 201 -25.22 4.78 44.81
N GLN A 202 -25.41 4.80 46.14
CA GLN A 202 -25.36 3.65 47.05
C GLN A 202 -26.73 3.37 47.68
N SER A 203 -27.04 2.09 47.88
CA SER A 203 -27.98 1.53 48.88
C SER A 203 -27.78 -0.01 48.85
N GLN A 204 -27.04 -0.65 49.76
CA GLN A 204 -27.34 -1.03 51.15
C GLN A 204 -28.45 -2.09 51.33
N ASP A 205 -28.29 -2.86 52.42
CA ASP A 205 -29.14 -3.91 53.02
C ASP A 205 -29.04 -5.35 52.46
N GLU A 206 -28.93 -6.43 53.24
CA GLU A 206 -28.42 -6.69 54.62
C GLU A 206 -28.01 -8.19 54.71
N GLU A 207 -27.11 -8.57 55.63
CA GLU A 207 -26.86 -9.98 56.01
C GLU A 207 -27.71 -10.36 57.24
N VAL A 208 -28.51 -11.44 57.16
CA VAL A 208 -28.89 -12.24 58.35
C VAL A 208 -28.92 -13.73 57.99
N SER A 209 -28.38 -14.56 58.88
CA SER A 209 -28.32 -16.03 58.77
C SER A 209 -29.58 -16.70 59.30
N ASP A 210 -30.03 -17.81 58.71
CA ASP A 210 -30.91 -18.75 59.44
C ASP A 210 -30.74 -20.25 59.07
N LEU A 211 -30.37 -20.97 60.12
CA LEU A 211 -30.56 -22.37 60.52
C LEU A 211 -31.12 -23.46 59.56
N LEU A 212 -30.37 -24.56 59.54
CA LEU A 212 -30.81 -25.97 59.73
C LEU A 212 -31.63 -26.75 58.64
N GLN A 213 -30.94 -27.76 58.09
CA GLN A 213 -31.26 -29.19 58.28
C GLN A 213 -32.34 -29.89 57.40
N GLN A 214 -31.87 -30.61 56.36
CA GLN A 214 -32.14 -32.04 56.06
C GLN A 214 -31.09 -32.53 55.04
N GLN A 215 -30.30 -33.58 55.33
CA GLN A 215 -30.53 -35.01 54.95
C GLN A 215 -30.83 -35.23 53.46
N SER A 216 -30.26 -36.21 52.72
CA SER A 216 -29.12 -37.14 52.88
C SER A 216 -28.77 -37.71 51.46
N GLN A 217 -27.85 -38.64 51.17
CA GLN A 217 -27.03 -39.62 51.91
C GLN A 217 -25.80 -39.93 51.00
N ASN A 218 -24.56 -39.77 51.47
CA ASN A 218 -23.63 -40.83 51.91
C ASN A 218 -22.79 -41.53 50.80
N SER A 219 -21.64 -42.06 51.20
CA SER A 219 -20.49 -42.44 50.36
C SER A 219 -20.52 -43.88 49.80
N GLY A 220 -19.69 -44.11 48.79
CA GLY A 220 -19.27 -45.43 48.32
C GLY A 220 -17.88 -45.32 47.69
N ALA A 221 -16.96 -46.21 48.08
CA ALA A 221 -15.56 -46.22 47.63
C ALA A 221 -15.21 -47.55 46.96
N GLU A 222 -14.35 -47.48 45.95
CA GLU A 222 -13.50 -48.53 45.34
C GLU A 222 -12.75 -47.80 44.21
N VAL A 223 -11.43 -47.93 44.00
CA VAL A 223 -10.42 -48.92 44.45
C VAL A 223 -9.19 -48.22 45.00
#